data_AF-A0A1I5IHS7-F1
#
_entry.id   AF-A0A1I5IHS7-F1
#
_cell.length_a   1.000
_cell.length_b   1.000
_cell.length_c   1.000
_cell.angle_alpha   90.00
_cell.angle_beta   90.00
_cell.angle_gamma   90.00
#
_symmetry.space_group_name_H-M   'P 1'
#
loop_
_entity.id
_entity.type
_entity.pdbx_description
1 polymer ?
#
loop_
_entity_poly.entity_id
_entity_poly.type
_entity_poly.pdbx_seq_one_letter_code
_entity_poly.pdbx_strand_id
1 'polypeptide(L)'
;QGYPRVKEIIMQDLGASLIYLPSHAADFLSPQVRPYLDKYVRGSNGYEAVDRVKLMKLIWDSIGTEFGGRHELYERNYSGNHEGVRAELLGAAEQSGMAGAMKGFAEQCLDEYDLKGWTVPDLANNDDVSMFGRR
;
A
#
# COMPACT_ATOMS: atom_id res chain seq x y z
N GLN A 1 -3.14 5.26 -0.15
CA GLN A 1 -2.98 3.79 0.03
C GLN A 1 -1.60 3.38 0.57
N GLY A 2 -0.52 4.16 0.36
CA GLY A 2 0.82 3.77 0.81
C GLY A 2 1.00 3.70 2.33
N TYR A 3 0.53 4.70 3.09
CA TYR A 3 0.82 4.79 4.54
C TYR A 3 0.35 3.56 5.35
N PRO A 4 -0.90 3.06 5.21
CA PRO A 4 -1.32 1.83 5.88
C PRO A 4 -0.48 0.61 5.52
N ARG A 5 -0.03 0.50 4.26
CA ARG A 5 0.80 -0.62 3.81
C ARG A 5 2.21 -0.58 4.41
N VAL A 6 2.80 0.61 4.56
CA VAL A 6 4.09 0.77 5.25
C VAL A 6 3.98 0.33 6.71
N LYS A 7 2.93 0.78 7.42
CA LYS A 7 2.65 0.34 8.79
C LYS A 7 2.50 -1.19 8.87
N GLU A 8 1.74 -1.78 7.96
CA GLU A 8 1.52 -3.23 7.91
C GLU A 8 2.83 -4.00 7.73
N ILE A 9 3.69 -3.58 6.80
CA ILE A 9 5.01 -4.19 6.55
C ILE A 9 5.86 -4.16 7.83
N ILE A 10 5.94 -2.99 8.50
CA ILE A 10 6.69 -2.86 9.75
C ILE A 10 6.16 -3.82 10.82
N MET A 11 4.84 -3.93 10.96
CA MET A 11 4.21 -4.83 11.93
C MET A 11 4.45 -6.32 11.61
N GLN A 12 4.42 -6.70 10.33
CA GLN A 12 4.65 -8.07 9.89
C GLN A 12 6.11 -8.49 10.08
N ASP A 13 7.06 -7.62 9.70
CA ASP A 13 8.49 -7.96 9.70
C ASP A 13 9.11 -7.87 11.11
N LEU A 14 8.72 -6.88 11.93
CA LEU A 14 9.25 -6.75 13.28
C LEU A 14 8.54 -7.67 14.29
N GLY A 15 7.26 -7.97 14.04
CA GLY A 15 6.45 -8.88 14.84
C GLY A 15 6.57 -8.64 16.34
N ALA A 16 6.98 -9.67 17.08
CA ALA A 16 7.07 -9.64 18.54
C ALA A 16 8.12 -8.63 19.08
N SER A 17 9.01 -8.10 18.24
CA SER A 17 10.03 -7.13 18.68
C SER A 17 9.42 -5.84 19.22
N LEU A 18 8.20 -5.49 18.80
CA LEU A 18 7.49 -4.28 19.23
C LEU A 18 6.67 -4.48 20.51
N ILE A 19 6.40 -5.73 20.91
CA ILE A 19 5.65 -6.05 22.14
C ILE A 19 6.56 -6.55 23.28
N TYR A 20 7.74 -7.07 22.96
CA TYR A 20 8.72 -7.54 23.93
C TYR A 20 9.68 -6.41 24.36
N LEU A 21 9.14 -5.40 25.02
CA LEU A 21 9.89 -4.23 25.51
C LEU A 21 9.61 -4.01 27.01
N PRO A 22 10.62 -3.58 27.80
CA PRO A 22 10.39 -3.19 29.19
C PRO A 22 9.44 -1.99 29.26
N SER A 23 8.78 -1.84 30.41
CA SER A 23 7.72 -0.85 30.60
C SER A 23 8.26 0.57 30.48
N HIS A 24 9.37 0.85 31.17
CA HIS A 24 9.89 2.20 31.37
C HIS A 24 11.41 2.24 31.39
N ALA A 25 11.99 3.42 31.15
CA ALA A 25 13.44 3.61 31.26
C ALA A 25 14.00 3.27 32.66
N ALA A 26 13.16 3.39 33.69
CA ALA A 26 13.49 3.04 35.08
C ALA A 26 13.87 1.56 35.24
N ASP A 27 13.36 0.67 34.38
CA ASP A 27 13.70 -0.76 34.42
C ASP A 27 15.20 -0.99 34.16
N PHE A 28 15.85 -0.13 33.37
CA PHE A 28 17.29 -0.17 33.11
C PHE A 28 18.13 0.47 34.23
N LEU A 29 17.51 1.22 35.14
CA LEU A 29 18.16 1.81 36.30
C LEU A 29 18.03 0.93 37.56
N SER A 30 17.10 -0.04 37.55
CA SER A 30 16.94 -0.99 38.63
C SER A 30 18.09 -2.00 38.65
N PRO A 31 18.87 -2.11 39.75
CA PRO A 31 19.91 -3.13 39.88
C PRO A 31 19.37 -4.57 39.81
N GLN A 32 18.10 -4.78 40.16
CA GLN A 32 17.45 -6.09 40.15
C GLN A 32 16.99 -6.50 38.75
N VAL A 33 16.54 -5.55 37.93
CA VAL A 33 15.98 -5.83 36.59
C VAL A 33 17.04 -5.74 35.49
N ARG A 34 17.99 -4.79 35.61
CA ARG A 34 19.01 -4.52 34.59
C ARG A 34 19.77 -5.76 34.09
N PRO A 35 20.26 -6.68 34.96
CA PRO A 35 20.99 -7.86 34.49
C PRO A 35 20.16 -8.77 33.56
N TYR A 36 18.84 -8.82 33.75
CA TYR A 36 17.94 -9.60 32.89
C TYR A 36 17.72 -8.92 31.54
N LEU A 37 17.60 -7.59 31.52
CA LEU A 37 17.44 -6.84 30.27
C LEU A 37 18.69 -6.95 29.39
N ASP A 38 19.88 -6.81 29.98
CA ASP A 38 21.15 -6.94 29.25
C ASP A 38 21.32 -8.36 28.69
N LYS A 39 20.87 -9.39 29.42
CA LYS A 39 21.00 -10.78 29.00
C LYS A 39 19.98 -11.19 27.93
N TYR A 40 18.71 -10.82 28.11
CA TYR A 40 17.59 -11.37 27.33
C TYR A 40 17.00 -10.41 26.30
N VAL A 41 17.29 -9.11 26.41
CA VAL A 41 16.75 -8.06 25.52
C VAL A 41 17.87 -7.36 24.75
N ARG A 42 19.08 -7.93 24.68
CA ARG A 42 20.15 -7.43 23.80
C ARG A 42 19.74 -7.45 22.32
N GLY A 43 20.34 -6.60 21.52
CA GLY A 43 20.19 -6.65 20.07
C GLY A 43 20.99 -7.77 19.42
N SER A 44 20.66 -8.06 18.17
CA SER A 44 21.49 -8.90 17.28
C SER A 44 22.83 -8.21 17.01
N ASN A 45 23.83 -8.94 16.51
CA ASN A 45 25.12 -8.36 16.09
C ASN A 45 25.87 -7.55 17.18
N GLY A 46 25.67 -7.89 18.45
CA GLY A 46 26.39 -7.26 19.57
C GLY A 46 25.82 -5.92 20.04
N TYR A 47 24.65 -5.49 19.56
CA TYR A 47 24.00 -4.28 20.09
C TYR A 47 23.53 -4.46 21.54
N GLU A 48 23.75 -3.43 22.35
CA GLU A 48 23.30 -3.39 23.75
C GLU A 48 21.78 -3.36 23.87
N ALA A 49 21.26 -3.83 25.01
CA ALA A 49 19.81 -3.88 25.26
C ALA A 49 19.17 -2.48 25.25
N VAL A 50 19.88 -1.47 25.75
CA VAL A 50 19.41 -0.08 25.76
C VAL A 50 19.19 0.43 24.33
N ASP A 51 20.13 0.18 23.42
CA ASP A 51 20.04 0.64 22.03
C ASP A 51 18.92 -0.06 21.27
N ARG A 52 18.79 -1.38 21.45
CA ARG A 52 17.67 -2.15 20.89
C ARG A 52 16.33 -1.60 21.36
N VAL A 53 16.13 -1.46 22.67
CA VAL A 53 14.84 -1.02 23.23
C VAL A 53 14.52 0.41 22.83
N LYS A 54 15.53 1.30 22.78
CA LYS A 54 15.36 2.68 22.34
C LYS A 54 14.84 2.76 20.90
N LEU A 55 15.44 1.99 19.99
CA LEU A 55 14.99 1.94 18.59
C LEU A 55 13.58 1.35 18.47
N MET A 56 13.30 0.22 19.14
CA MET A 56 12.01 -0.44 19.03
C MET A 56 10.86 0.39 19.64
N LYS A 57 11.11 1.12 20.75
CA LYS A 57 10.11 2.06 21.30
C LYS A 57 9.87 3.24 20.37
N LEU A 58 10.91 3.78 19.71
CA LEU A 58 10.74 4.84 18.71
C LEU A 58 9.88 4.38 17.53
N ILE A 59 10.17 3.19 17.00
CA ILE A 59 9.35 2.60 15.93
C ILE A 59 7.91 2.40 16.43
N TRP A 60 7.72 1.81 17.62
CA TRP A 60 6.38 1.61 18.17
C TRP A 60 5.61 2.91 18.35
N ASP A 61 6.25 3.99 18.81
CA ASP A 61 5.59 5.29 18.94
C ASP A 61 5.17 5.89 17.59
N SER A 62 5.91 5.61 16.53
CA SER A 62 5.57 6.09 15.18
C SER A 62 4.34 5.39 14.55
N ILE A 63 3.98 4.18 14.99
CA ILE A 63 2.92 3.38 14.32
C ILE A 63 1.86 2.74 15.23
N GLY A 64 2.14 2.56 16.52
CA GLY A 64 1.38 1.67 17.41
C GLY A 64 0.87 2.31 18.69
N THR A 65 1.43 3.44 19.14
CA THR A 65 0.85 4.23 20.23
C THR A 65 -0.38 4.99 19.74
N GLU A 66 -1.10 5.65 20.66
CA GLU A 66 -2.21 6.53 20.30
C GLU A 66 -1.76 7.65 19.33
N PHE A 67 -0.54 8.16 19.49
CA PHE A 67 0.06 9.11 18.56
C PHE A 67 0.21 8.51 17.15
N GLY A 68 0.83 7.33 17.03
CA GLY A 68 0.96 6.61 15.76
C GLY A 68 -0.39 6.26 15.12
N GLY A 69 -1.37 5.83 15.92
CA GLY A 69 -2.75 5.54 15.47
C GLY A 69 -3.47 6.80 14.95
N ARG A 70 -3.34 7.93 15.65
CA ARG A 70 -3.84 9.23 15.18
C ARG A 70 -3.18 9.64 13.88
N HIS A 71 -1.86 9.43 13.74
CA HIS A 71 -1.14 9.71 12.50
C HIS A 71 -1.63 8.84 11.33
N GLU A 72 -1.92 7.55 11.57
CA GLU A 72 -2.53 6.71 10.55
C GLU A 72 -3.90 7.25 10.11
N LEU A 73 -4.74 7.65 11.06
CA LEU A 73 -6.06 8.22 10.75
C LEU A 73 -5.94 9.52 9.94
N TYR A 74 -4.95 10.35 10.28
CA TYR A 74 -4.64 11.57 9.56
C TYR A 74 -4.23 11.28 8.11
N GLU A 75 -3.22 10.45 7.88
CA GLU A 75 -2.70 10.15 6.54
C GLU A 75 -3.71 9.42 5.65
N ARG A 76 -4.72 8.77 6.24
CA ARG A 76 -5.82 8.15 5.48
C ARG A 76 -6.82 9.17 4.94
N ASN A 77 -7.04 10.27 5.65
CA ASN A 77 -8.22 11.11 5.43
C ASN A 77 -7.94 12.61 5.31
N TYR A 78 -6.70 13.05 5.47
CA TYR A 78 -6.36 14.48 5.50
C TYR A 78 -6.84 15.23 4.25
N SER A 79 -6.70 14.62 3.08
CA SER A 79 -7.14 15.19 1.81
C SER A 79 -8.61 14.91 1.45
N GLY A 80 -9.38 14.27 2.34
CA GLY A 80 -10.74 13.82 2.09
C GLY A 80 -10.92 12.33 2.34
N ASN A 81 -12.18 11.90 2.41
CA ASN A 81 -12.52 10.48 2.58
C ASN A 81 -12.16 9.68 1.29
N HIS A 82 -12.04 8.35 1.43
CA HIS A 82 -11.55 7.50 0.35
C HIS A 82 -12.41 7.53 -0.92
N GLU A 83 -13.71 7.85 -0.84
CA GLU A 83 -14.58 7.96 -2.02
C GLU A 83 -14.45 9.34 -2.67
N GLY A 84 -14.50 10.40 -1.86
CA GLY A 84 -14.44 11.79 -2.30
C GLY A 84 -13.20 12.05 -3.15
N VAL A 85 -12.02 11.66 -2.68
CA VAL A 85 -10.77 11.87 -3.43
C VAL A 85 -10.74 11.17 -4.79
N ARG A 86 -11.47 10.05 -4.96
CA ARG A 86 -11.57 9.32 -6.22
C ARG A 86 -12.62 9.94 -7.14
N ALA A 87 -13.75 10.35 -6.59
CA ALA A 87 -14.80 11.03 -7.33
C ALA A 87 -14.31 12.39 -7.86
N GLU A 88 -13.59 13.17 -7.05
CA GLU A 88 -12.98 14.44 -7.46
C GLU A 88 -11.97 14.24 -8.59
N LEU A 89 -11.13 13.19 -8.51
CA LEU A 89 -10.17 12.87 -9.56
C LEU A 89 -10.86 12.52 -10.89
N LEU A 90 -11.92 11.71 -10.84
CA LEU A 90 -12.73 11.39 -12.02
C LEU A 90 -13.37 12.65 -12.59
N GLY A 91 -14.00 13.47 -11.75
CA GLY A 91 -14.61 14.73 -12.17
C GLY A 91 -13.62 15.68 -12.83
N ALA A 92 -12.37 15.75 -12.33
CA ALA A 92 -11.30 16.52 -12.96
C ALA A 92 -10.89 15.94 -14.32
N ALA A 93 -10.84 14.62 -14.46
CA ALA A 93 -10.55 13.96 -15.74
C ALA A 93 -11.67 14.17 -16.78
N GLU A 94 -12.93 14.23 -16.35
CA GLU A 94 -14.07 14.57 -17.20
C GLU A 94 -14.02 16.03 -17.63
N GLN A 95 -13.85 16.97 -16.68
CA GLN A 95 -13.81 18.41 -16.96
C GLN A 95 -12.64 18.83 -17.86
N SER A 96 -11.50 18.15 -17.74
CA SER A 96 -10.33 18.39 -18.60
C SER A 96 -10.45 17.77 -20.01
N GLY A 97 -11.50 16.97 -20.27
CA GLY A 97 -11.66 16.22 -21.51
C GLY A 97 -10.79 14.97 -21.63
N MET A 98 -9.94 14.69 -20.64
CA MET A 98 -9.04 13.53 -20.64
C MET A 98 -9.82 12.21 -20.64
N ALA A 99 -10.89 12.11 -19.86
CA ALA A 99 -11.76 10.93 -19.86
C ALA A 99 -12.42 10.70 -21.24
N GLY A 100 -12.85 11.77 -21.89
CA GLY A 100 -13.40 11.73 -23.25
C GLY A 100 -12.38 11.26 -24.29
N ALA A 101 -11.14 11.74 -24.20
CA ALA A 101 -10.06 11.29 -25.08
C ALA A 101 -9.73 9.80 -24.91
N MET A 102 -9.70 9.28 -23.67
CA MET A 102 -9.50 7.85 -23.43
C MET A 102 -10.66 7.01 -23.98
N LYS A 103 -11.91 7.48 -23.83
CA LYS A 103 -13.08 6.83 -24.41
C LYS A 103 -13.00 6.82 -25.93
N GLY A 104 -12.67 7.95 -26.55
CA GLY A 104 -12.51 8.07 -28.00
C GLY A 104 -11.43 7.14 -28.55
N PHE A 105 -10.33 6.93 -27.82
CA PHE A 105 -9.31 5.95 -28.20
C PHE A 105 -9.82 4.51 -28.17
N ALA A 106 -10.66 4.16 -27.19
CA ALA A 106 -11.33 2.85 -27.17
C ALA A 106 -12.37 2.72 -28.28
N GLU A 107 -13.14 3.78 -28.56
CA GLU A 107 -14.11 3.83 -29.66
C GLU A 107 -13.45 3.61 -31.02
N GLN A 108 -12.29 4.23 -31.26
CA GLN A 108 -11.51 4.00 -32.49
C GLN A 108 -11.23 2.50 -32.71
N CYS A 109 -10.81 1.78 -31.67
CA CYS A 109 -10.59 0.32 -31.76
C CYS A 109 -11.89 -0.46 -32.04
N LEU A 110 -13.00 -0.07 -31.41
CA LEU A 110 -14.30 -0.71 -31.62
C LEU A 110 -14.89 -0.44 -33.01
N ASP A 111 -14.55 0.69 -33.62
CA ASP A 111 -15.01 1.07 -34.96
C ASP A 111 -14.33 0.26 -36.08
N GLU A 112 -13.20 -0.41 -35.78
CA GLU A 112 -12.44 -1.21 -36.76
C GLU A 112 -13.05 -2.60 -37.04
N TYR A 113 -14.10 -3.01 -36.32
CA TYR A 113 -14.79 -4.28 -36.57
C TYR A 113 -16.29 -4.23 -36.26
N ASP A 114 -17.04 -5.14 -36.86
CA ASP A 114 -18.43 -5.39 -36.53
C ASP A 114 -18.74 -6.91 -36.50
N LEU A 115 -20.02 -7.26 -36.44
CA LEU A 115 -20.45 -8.67 -36.43
C LEU A 115 -20.08 -9.46 -37.71
N LYS A 116 -19.63 -8.79 -38.76
CA LYS A 116 -19.26 -9.37 -40.05
C LYS A 116 -17.75 -9.42 -40.29
N GLY A 117 -16.93 -8.91 -39.37
CA GLY A 117 -15.48 -8.93 -39.46
C GLY A 117 -14.85 -7.53 -39.35
N TRP A 118 -13.61 -7.40 -39.82
CA TRP A 118 -12.88 -6.14 -39.88
C TRP A 118 -13.50 -5.18 -40.90
N THR A 119 -13.61 -3.90 -40.53
CA THR A 119 -14.14 -2.81 -41.37
C THR A 119 -13.02 -1.98 -42.00
N VAL A 120 -11.80 -2.09 -41.48
CA VAL A 120 -10.59 -1.42 -42.01
C VAL A 120 -9.91 -2.23 -43.12
N PRO A 121 -9.27 -1.57 -44.10
CA PRO A 121 -8.79 -2.23 -45.31
C PRO A 121 -7.45 -2.97 -45.15
N ASP A 122 -6.74 -2.75 -44.05
CA ASP A 122 -5.40 -3.28 -43.77
C ASP A 122 -5.40 -4.59 -42.97
N LEU A 123 -6.57 -5.06 -42.54
CA LEU A 123 -6.75 -6.33 -41.83
C LEU A 123 -7.49 -7.36 -42.71
N ALA A 124 -7.07 -8.61 -42.62
CA ALA A 124 -7.69 -9.72 -43.35
C ALA A 124 -8.84 -10.34 -42.54
N ASN A 125 -10.01 -10.47 -43.18
CA ASN A 125 -11.13 -11.26 -42.64
C ASN A 125 -10.81 -12.76 -42.63
N ASN A 126 -11.57 -13.51 -41.84
CA ASN A 126 -11.31 -14.94 -41.59
C ASN A 126 -12.10 -15.89 -42.49
N ASP A 127 -12.67 -15.41 -43.60
CA ASP A 127 -13.55 -16.19 -44.49
C ASP A 127 -12.88 -17.42 -45.12
N ASP A 128 -11.57 -17.35 -45.34
CA ASP A 128 -10.76 -18.41 -45.94
C ASP A 128 -10.44 -19.54 -44.94
N VAL A 129 -10.31 -19.22 -43.65
CA VAL A 129 -9.96 -20.16 -42.58
C VAL A 129 -11.12 -20.59 -41.68
N SER A 130 -12.25 -19.86 -41.66
CA SER A 130 -13.39 -20.18 -40.80
C SER A 130 -14.03 -21.52 -41.15
N MET A 131 -14.30 -22.32 -40.13
CA MET A 131 -14.94 -23.64 -40.24
C MET A 131 -16.43 -23.62 -39.87
N PHE A 132 -16.94 -22.50 -39.36
CA PHE A 132 -18.36 -22.32 -39.04
C PHE A 132 -19.13 -21.90 -40.32
N GLY A 133 -20.28 -22.53 -40.58
CA GLY A 133 -21.12 -22.21 -41.76
C GLY A 133 -20.76 -22.96 -43.05
N ARG A 134 -19.62 -23.65 -43.11
CA ARG A 134 -19.30 -24.61 -44.19
C ARG A 134 -20.04 -25.93 -43.94
N ARG A 135 -21.25 -26.06 -44.50
CA ARG A 135 -21.91 -27.35 -44.74
C ARG A 135 -21.93 -27.64 -46.24
#